data_AF-A0A974VM39-F1
#
_entry.id   AF-A0A974VM39-F1
#
_cell.length_a   1.000
_cell.length_b   1.000
_cell.length_c   1.000
_cell.angle_alpha   90.00
_cell.angle_beta   90.00
_cell.angle_gamma   90.00
#
_symmetry.space_group_name_H-M   'P 1'
#
loop_
_entity.id
_entity.type
_entity.pdbx_description
1 polymer ?
#
loop_
_entity_poly.entity_id
_entity_poly.type
_entity_poly.pdbx_seq_one_letter_code
_entity_poly.pdbx_strand_id
1 'polypeptide(L)'
;MSERAESVAETLVQLLLHEWGVDMPVEQAELVTLSGAHYRPDFLWQKQKLILEVDAEVKYSGAYGDPTEVIQAEHRRQRELEHAG
;
A
#
# COMPACT_ATOMS: atom_id res chain seq x y z
N MET A 1 11.92 -6.88 -14.29
CA MET A 1 10.74 -6.09 -13.84
C MET A 1 9.78 -7.07 -13.22
N SER A 2 9.19 -6.74 -12.07
CA SER A 2 8.22 -7.62 -11.41
C SER A 2 6.94 -7.71 -12.22
N GLU A 3 6.34 -8.90 -12.29
CA GLU A 3 5.02 -9.12 -12.89
C GLU A 3 3.88 -8.66 -11.97
N ARG A 4 4.20 -8.27 -10.71
CA ARG A 4 3.22 -7.86 -9.69
C ARG A 4 3.06 -6.35 -9.54
N ALA A 5 3.96 -5.56 -10.12
CA ALA A 5 3.86 -4.10 -10.07
C ALA A 5 2.65 -3.63 -10.87
N GLU A 6 1.76 -2.87 -10.25
CA GLU A 6 0.53 -2.36 -10.87
C GLU A 6 0.73 -0.94 -11.43
N SER A 7 1.89 -0.33 -11.18
CA SER A 7 2.27 0.99 -11.69
C SER A 7 3.77 1.12 -11.99
N VAL A 8 4.11 2.13 -12.81
CA VAL A 8 5.52 2.52 -13.06
C VAL A 8 6.19 3.00 -11.77
N ALA A 9 5.43 3.66 -10.88
CA ALA A 9 5.93 4.15 -9.61
C ALA A 9 6.32 3.00 -8.67
N GLU A 10 5.54 1.91 -8.62
CA GLU A 10 5.93 0.69 -7.88
C GLU A 10 7.23 0.06 -8.41
N THR A 11 7.41 0.05 -9.74
CA THR A 11 8.68 -0.42 -10.32
C THR A 11 9.86 0.47 -9.88
N LEU A 12 9.67 1.79 -9.83
CA LEU A 12 10.69 2.72 -9.36
C LEU A 12 11.01 2.52 -7.87
N VAL A 13 9.99 2.29 -7.03
CA VAL A 13 10.18 1.99 -5.60
C VAL A 13 11.05 0.75 -5.43
N GLN A 14 10.78 -0.34 -6.17
CA GLN A 14 11.60 -1.55 -6.10
C GLN A 14 13.07 -1.31 -6.48
N LEU A 15 13.32 -0.49 -7.51
CA LEU A 15 14.69 -0.13 -7.90
C LEU A 15 15.39 0.66 -6.79
N LEU A 16 14.71 1.64 -6.19
CA LEU A 16 15.28 2.44 -5.10
C LEU A 16 15.57 1.60 -3.86
N LEU A 17 14.65 0.70 -3.48
CA LEU A 17 14.85 -0.22 -2.35
C LEU A 17 16.06 -1.13 -2.58
N HIS A 18 16.21 -1.65 -3.80
CA HIS A 18 17.37 -2.44 -4.19
C HIS A 18 18.68 -1.64 -4.13
N GLU A 19 18.69 -0.43 -4.69
CA GLU A 19 19.87 0.46 -4.69
C GLU A 19 20.28 0.88 -3.29
N TRP A 20 19.32 1.06 -2.38
CA TRP A 20 19.58 1.41 -0.98
C TRP A 20 19.95 0.22 -0.10
N GLY A 21 19.94 -1.01 -0.64
CA GLY A 21 20.24 -2.22 0.12
C GLY A 21 19.21 -2.53 1.21
N VAL A 22 17.96 -2.09 1.01
CA VAL A 22 16.85 -2.43 1.90
C VAL A 22 16.37 -3.84 1.55
N ASP A 23 15.98 -4.62 2.57
CA ASP A 23 15.35 -5.92 2.34
C ASP A 23 14.14 -5.76 1.40
N MET A 24 13.98 -6.64 0.41
CA MET A 24 12.87 -6.50 -0.53
C MET A 24 11.54 -6.88 0.14
N PRO A 25 10.50 -6.04 0.04
CA PRO A 25 9.17 -6.34 0.56
C PRO A 25 8.46 -7.41 -0.29
N VAL A 26 7.39 -7.97 0.26
CA VAL A 26 6.42 -8.75 -0.51
C VAL A 26 5.49 -7.79 -1.24
N GLU A 27 5.46 -7.85 -2.57
CA GLU A 27 4.53 -7.08 -3.40
C GLU A 27 3.11 -7.60 -3.30
N GLN A 28 2.12 -6.70 -3.28
CA GLN A 28 0.69 -7.00 -3.37
C GLN A 28 0.25 -8.10 -2.37
N ALA A 29 0.80 -8.04 -1.15
CA ALA A 29 0.60 -9.07 -0.13
C ALA A 29 -0.83 -9.04 0.41
N GLU A 30 -1.47 -10.20 0.56
CA GLU A 30 -2.78 -10.27 1.21
C GLU A 30 -2.65 -10.26 2.73
N LEU A 31 -3.39 -9.36 3.37
CA LEU A 31 -3.46 -9.22 4.82
C LEU A 31 -4.90 -9.41 5.28
N VAL A 32 -5.08 -10.20 6.34
CA VAL A 32 -6.35 -10.34 7.05
C VAL A 32 -6.15 -9.84 8.47
N THR A 33 -6.89 -8.81 8.86
CA THR A 33 -6.84 -8.28 10.23
C THR A 33 -7.60 -9.19 11.19
N LEU A 34 -7.43 -8.97 12.49
CA LEU A 34 -8.17 -9.71 13.52
C LEU A 34 -9.70 -9.49 13.46
N SER A 35 -10.16 -8.37 12.89
CA SER A 35 -11.58 -8.12 12.63
C SER A 35 -12.12 -8.87 11.41
N GLY A 36 -11.25 -9.58 10.68
CA GLY A 36 -11.58 -10.26 9.42
C GLY A 36 -11.58 -9.32 8.21
N ALA A 37 -11.08 -8.09 8.34
CA ALA A 37 -10.95 -7.19 7.19
C ALA A 37 -9.80 -7.65 6.29
N HIS A 38 -10.00 -7.61 4.98
CA HIS A 38 -9.02 -7.99 3.97
C HIS A 38 -8.40 -6.75 3.33
N TYR A 39 -7.07 -6.71 3.27
CA TYR A 39 -6.30 -5.65 2.62
C TYR A 39 -5.22 -6.22 1.73
N ARG A 40 -4.84 -5.46 0.69
CA ARG A 40 -3.74 -5.79 -0.21
C ARG A 40 -2.86 -4.55 -0.41
N PRO A 41 -1.91 -4.27 0.50
CA PRO A 41 -0.94 -3.21 0.30
C PRO A 41 -0.02 -3.45 -0.89
N ASP A 42 0.52 -2.38 -1.47
CA ASP A 42 1.48 -2.48 -2.56
C ASP A 42 2.76 -3.22 -2.14
N PHE A 43 3.25 -2.93 -0.93
CA PHE A 43 4.45 -3.55 -0.38
C PHE A 43 4.32 -3.85 1.11
N LEU A 44 4.79 -5.02 1.54
CA LEU A 44 4.77 -5.46 2.92
C LEU A 44 6.13 -6.00 3.39
N TRP A 45 6.62 -5.44 4.49
CA TRP A 45 7.66 -6.02 5.33
C TRP A 45 7.04 -6.67 6.56
N GLN A 46 6.73 -7.96 6.46
CA GLN A 46 5.96 -8.67 7.49
C GLN A 46 6.66 -8.69 8.86
N LYS A 47 8.00 -8.84 8.90
CA LYS A 47 8.75 -8.88 10.16
C LYS A 47 8.73 -7.52 10.87
N GLN A 48 8.80 -6.44 10.10
CA GLN A 48 8.82 -5.06 10.58
C GLN A 48 7.42 -4.50 10.82
N LYS A 49 6.36 -5.24 10.41
CA LYS A 49 4.97 -4.75 10.43
C LYS A 49 4.84 -3.40 9.72
N LEU A 50 5.51 -3.30 8.57
CA LEU A 50 5.61 -2.06 7.80
C LEU A 50 4.98 -2.28 6.42
N ILE A 51 4.07 -1.38 6.07
CA ILE A 51 3.42 -1.28 4.77
C ILE A 51 3.94 -0.03 4.05
N LEU A 52 4.11 -0.12 2.74
CA LEU A 52 4.33 1.03 1.86
C LEU A 52 3.28 0.98 0.75
N GLU A 53 2.61 2.12 0.53
CA GLU A 53 1.60 2.33 -0.51
C GLU A 53 2.09 3.38 -1.50
N VAL A 54 1.76 3.21 -2.77
CA VAL A 54 2.08 4.12 -3.86
C VAL A 54 0.80 4.77 -4.37
N ASP A 55 0.46 5.91 -3.76
CA ASP A 55 -0.72 6.69 -4.16
C ASP A 55 -0.39 7.80 -5.16
N ALA A 56 -1.34 8.09 -6.04
CA ALA A 56 -1.28 9.20 -7.00
C ALA A 56 -2.35 10.25 -6.71
N GLU A 57 -2.02 11.53 -6.92
CA GLU A 57 -2.93 12.68 -6.69
C GLU A 57 -4.25 12.56 -7.46
N VAL A 58 -4.23 11.89 -8.63
CA VAL A 58 -5.41 11.64 -9.47
C VAL A 58 -6.54 10.92 -8.72
N LYS A 59 -6.23 10.14 -7.68
CA LYS A 59 -7.21 9.47 -6.80
C LYS A 59 -8.13 10.48 -6.08
N TYR A 60 -7.67 11.71 -5.90
CA TYR A 60 -8.39 12.80 -5.23
C TYR A 60 -8.95 13.85 -6.20
N SER A 61 -8.81 13.63 -7.51
CA SER A 61 -9.25 14.58 -8.54
C SER A 61 -10.76 14.73 -8.68
N GLY A 62 -11.54 13.84 -8.03
CA GLY A 62 -12.99 13.74 -8.20
C GLY A 62 -13.42 12.93 -9.43
N ALA A 63 -12.47 12.51 -10.28
CA ALA A 63 -12.76 11.74 -11.49
C ALA A 63 -13.34 10.33 -11.21
N TYR A 64 -13.11 9.80 -10.01
CA TYR A 64 -13.46 8.43 -9.62
C TYR A 64 -14.40 8.35 -8.40
N GLY A 65 -15.02 9.47 -7.99
CA GLY A 65 -15.89 9.55 -6.81
C GLY A 65 -15.67 10.83 -6.01
N ASP A 66 -16.36 10.98 -4.87
CA ASP A 66 -16.14 12.11 -3.96
C ASP A 66 -14.77 11.98 -3.27
N PRO A 67 -13.84 12.93 -3.48
CA PRO A 67 -12.53 12.91 -2.83
C PRO A 67 -12.61 12.83 -1.31
N THR A 68 -13.64 13.42 -0.71
CA THR A 68 -13.86 13.41 0.75
C THR A 68 -14.13 11.98 1.24
N GLU A 69 -14.94 11.22 0.52
CA GLU A 69 -15.25 9.83 0.87
C GLU A 69 -14.01 8.94 0.72
N VAL A 70 -13.22 9.15 -0.34
CA VAL A 70 -11.95 8.46 -0.57
C VAL A 70 -10.98 8.70 0.59
N ILE A 71 -10.77 9.96 0.97
CA ILE A 71 -9.90 10.35 2.09
C ILE A 71 -10.38 9.72 3.40
N GLN A 72 -11.68 9.78 3.67
CA GLN A 72 -12.24 9.18 4.89
C GLN A 72 -12.09 7.66 4.92
N ALA A 73 -12.25 6.98 3.78
CA ALA A 73 -12.04 5.54 3.67
C ALA A 73 -10.57 5.17 3.92
N GLU A 74 -9.62 5.92 3.34
CA GLU A 74 -8.19 5.73 3.57
C GLU A 74 -7.83 5.93 5.05
N HIS A 75 -8.35 6.97 5.71
CA HIS A 75 -8.14 7.18 7.15
C HIS A 75 -8.74 6.10 8.04
N ARG A 76 -9.85 5.47 7.64
CA ARG A 76 -10.40 4.32 8.37
C ARG A 76 -9.49 3.10 8.19
N ARG A 77 -9.13 2.80 6.94
CA ARG A 77 -8.20 1.71 6.60
C ARG A 77 -6.87 1.83 7.34
N GLN A 78 -6.23 3.00 7.30
CA GLN A 78 -4.96 3.24 7.99
C GLN A 78 -5.08 2.96 9.48
N ARG A 79 -6.11 3.51 10.14
CA ARG A 79 -6.33 3.25 11.56
C ARG A 79 -6.55 1.78 11.85
N GLU A 80 -7.35 1.08 11.04
CA GLU A 80 -7.59 -0.35 11.23
C GLU A 80 -6.31 -1.18 11.11
N LEU A 81 -5.45 -0.88 10.13
CA LEU A 81 -4.15 -1.51 9.96
C LEU A 81 -3.21 -1.20 11.12
N GLU A 82 -3.10 0.07 11.54
CA GLU A 82 -2.27 0.46 12.68
C GLU A 82 -2.70 -0.22 13.99
N HIS A 83 -4.01 -0.41 14.21
CA HIS A 83 -4.52 -1.12 15.39
C HIS A 83 -4.30 -2.63 15.32
N ALA A 84 -4.20 -3.22 14.12
CA ALA A 84 -3.88 -4.63 13.94
C ALA A 84 -2.41 -4.94 14.27
N GLY A 85 -1.55 -3.91 14.31
CA GLY A 85 -0.12 -3.99 14.55
C GLY A 85 0.59 -4.56 13.33
#